data_AF-A0A934PGU6-F1
#
_entry.id   AF-A0A934PGU6-F1
#
_cell.length_a   1.000
_cell.length_b   1.000
_cell.length_c   1.000
_cell.angle_alpha   90.00
_cell.angle_beta   90.00
_cell.angle_gamma   90.00
#
_symmetry.space_group_name_H-M   'P 1'
#
loop_
_entity.id
_entity.type
_entity.pdbx_description
1 polymer ?
#
loop_
_entity_poly.entity_id
_entity_poly.type
_entity_poly.pdbx_seq_one_letter_code
_entity_poly.pdbx_strand_id
1 'polypeptide(L)'
;MDIQQHGVVTAIIVDDGVDPSPLVSDLGNVDDEWSVFWADLTAEDKELLDEIYPEHKDLDAEALIKDQTFVTLMFERRGGFSGSALGKVFEAFLGNQQQVRKFIGAATARLNGIGLKVSEVGRDFIGAAKDADLIIVDLFLGSEQAEGDKNRSISGLKEVLRERSDNPPIVILTSAHNSLHDLRHEFRDKTGLLASGFRTIKKSEIEEDGHLEQLVFELAEHRGDALKLWSFLKSWETGISQALQRAQNEVRKLDLEDLSHVKQMLSSEGVPLGGYMVDIMDAVLAHELEAEQGVIDAAIALNALEATSFPPNSITGNKNTLEVVRKTLFVNEKRRQLDPSSGFPVSLGDIIAISPEEDGPDVRSGTIFEGDERRVFLVLTPLCDLVRDPPKAKRVLLLAGIFYDHGALNFKAVANGVHTPVLDLNAELRGIVKWDLKHVETIGNDALSSLLSAEGPCFVPARLKEQTAISLQQKLLSDLGRVGELKTMPSMFPVRCVVYFTNSHRELVPLATNLDGVLVGESSNRLAFDAAHRFNFMKEVRAAIADVYETSRAKLESTLAPSALDALFTTGVDYKSDVKPKPCKVPGDGDGVEIGRIIINVSVEDALPDIGQRQGAGLLFALDETPANG
;
A
#
# COMPACT_ATOMS: atom_id res chain seq x y z
N MET A 1 -1.99 20.18 22.91
CA MET A 1 -2.96 19.09 22.67
C MET A 1 -3.04 18.28 23.95
N ASP A 2 -4.21 17.79 24.36
CA ASP A 2 -4.38 17.10 25.64
C ASP A 2 -4.29 15.58 25.43
N ILE A 3 -3.11 15.02 25.68
CA ILE A 3 -2.78 13.60 25.46
C ILE A 3 -3.70 12.68 26.26
N GLN A 4 -4.19 13.14 27.42
CA GLN A 4 -5.07 12.37 28.29
C GLN A 4 -6.42 12.09 27.63
N GLN A 5 -6.87 12.95 26.71
CA GLN A 5 -8.12 12.73 25.95
C GLN A 5 -8.02 11.53 24.99
N HIS A 6 -6.80 11.15 24.60
CA HIS A 6 -6.53 9.95 23.81
C HIS A 6 -6.25 8.71 24.68
N GLY A 7 -6.44 8.82 26.01
CA GLY A 7 -6.31 7.73 26.95
C GLY A 7 -4.86 7.29 27.20
N VAL A 8 -3.90 8.21 27.08
CA VAL A 8 -2.50 7.99 27.46
C VAL A 8 -2.21 8.85 28.67
N VAL A 9 -2.01 8.23 29.84
CA VAL A 9 -1.88 8.93 31.13
C VAL A 9 -0.60 8.53 31.86
N THR A 10 -0.20 7.27 31.71
CA THR A 10 0.96 6.70 32.40
C THR A 10 2.05 6.30 31.41
N ALA A 11 3.30 6.55 31.79
CA ALA A 11 4.47 6.17 31.02
C ALA A 11 5.47 5.44 31.91
N ILE A 12 6.14 4.44 31.35
CA ILE A 12 7.25 3.74 32.00
C ILE A 12 8.50 3.82 31.14
N ILE A 13 9.65 4.08 31.77
CA ILE A 13 10.96 4.05 31.14
C ILE A 13 11.69 2.80 31.64
N VAL A 14 12.04 1.93 30.70
CA VAL A 14 12.71 0.64 30.94
C VAL A 14 14.15 0.74 30.44
N ASP A 15 15.10 0.71 31.36
CA ASP A 15 16.53 0.79 31.07
C ASP A 15 17.30 0.04 32.16
N ASP A 16 18.30 -0.74 31.77
CA ASP A 16 19.03 -1.58 32.71
C ASP A 16 19.91 -0.77 33.68
N GLY A 17 20.28 0.46 33.34
CA GLY A 17 20.94 1.38 34.28
C GLY A 17 20.07 1.81 35.47
N VAL A 18 18.81 1.39 35.54
CA VAL A 18 17.91 1.57 36.71
C VAL A 18 18.07 0.43 37.71
N ASP A 19 18.62 -0.72 37.32
CA ASP A 19 18.73 -1.88 38.19
C ASP A 19 19.47 -1.55 39.50
N PRO A 20 18.98 -2.02 40.66
CA PRO A 20 19.59 -1.70 41.95
C PRO A 20 20.98 -2.33 42.14
N SER A 21 21.30 -3.39 41.40
CA SER A 21 22.58 -4.11 41.44
C SER A 21 22.94 -4.67 40.05
N PRO A 22 24.23 -4.84 39.73
CA PRO A 22 24.65 -5.44 38.46
C PRO A 22 24.34 -6.93 38.38
N LEU A 23 24.14 -7.43 37.16
CA LEU A 23 24.29 -8.85 36.84
C LEU A 23 25.77 -9.21 36.72
N VAL A 24 26.12 -10.48 36.91
CA VAL A 24 27.49 -10.99 36.66
C VAL A 24 27.94 -10.64 35.24
N SER A 25 27.05 -10.79 34.26
CA SER A 25 27.30 -10.42 32.86
C SER A 25 27.57 -8.92 32.67
N ASP A 26 27.14 -8.06 33.60
CA ASP A 26 27.31 -6.61 33.45
C ASP A 26 28.75 -6.16 33.67
N LEU A 27 29.51 -6.95 34.44
CA LEU A 27 30.85 -6.60 34.88
C LEU A 27 31.91 -6.84 33.79
N GLY A 28 31.59 -7.62 32.75
CA GLY A 28 32.55 -7.97 31.71
C GLY A 28 33.75 -8.76 32.26
N ASN A 29 34.95 -8.51 31.71
CA ASN A 29 36.18 -9.15 32.18
C ASN A 29 36.84 -8.27 33.25
N VAL A 30 36.54 -8.55 34.52
CA VAL A 30 37.08 -7.86 35.71
C VAL A 30 37.89 -8.81 36.61
N ASP A 31 38.44 -9.88 36.04
CA ASP A 31 39.18 -10.92 36.80
C ASP A 31 40.43 -10.33 37.50
N ASP A 32 41.08 -9.35 36.88
CA ASP A 32 42.23 -8.65 37.44
C ASP A 32 41.81 -7.77 38.63
N GLU A 33 40.70 -7.03 38.52
CA GLU A 33 40.15 -6.19 39.59
C GLU A 33 39.69 -7.04 40.77
N TRP A 34 39.07 -8.19 40.52
CA TRP A 34 38.74 -9.17 41.56
C TRP A 34 40.01 -9.70 42.23
N SER A 35 41.06 -10.02 41.47
CA SER A 35 42.34 -10.47 42.01
C SER A 35 42.98 -9.43 42.93
N VAL A 36 42.91 -8.13 42.57
CA VAL A 36 43.35 -7.03 43.43
C VAL A 36 42.50 -6.95 44.70
N PHE A 37 41.17 -7.05 44.58
CA PHE A 37 40.28 -7.07 45.75
C PHE A 37 40.64 -8.20 46.73
N TRP A 38 40.85 -9.42 46.24
CA TRP A 38 41.22 -10.57 47.06
C TRP A 38 42.57 -10.38 47.77
N ALA A 39 43.54 -9.75 47.10
CA ALA A 39 44.87 -9.49 47.66
C ALA A 39 44.86 -8.42 48.76
N ASP A 40 43.94 -7.46 48.68
CA ASP A 40 43.87 -6.30 49.57
C ASP A 40 42.95 -6.51 50.79
N LEU A 41 42.36 -7.69 50.97
CA LEU A 41 41.46 -7.98 52.09
C LEU A 41 42.15 -7.86 53.47
N THR A 42 41.65 -6.95 54.30
CA THR A 42 42.03 -6.84 55.71
C THR A 42 41.33 -7.90 56.57
N ALA A 43 41.69 -7.98 57.86
CA ALA A 43 40.99 -8.87 58.80
C ALA A 43 39.51 -8.47 58.98
N GLU A 44 39.22 -7.17 58.99
CA GLU A 44 37.87 -6.61 59.11
C GLU A 44 37.03 -6.91 57.85
N ASP A 45 37.64 -6.84 56.65
CA ASP A 45 36.97 -7.18 55.39
C ASP A 45 36.61 -8.67 55.33
N LYS A 46 37.45 -9.55 55.89
CA LYS A 46 37.18 -10.99 55.97
C LYS A 46 36.05 -11.32 56.93
N GLU A 47 35.96 -10.61 58.06
CA GLU A 47 34.81 -10.74 58.97
C GLU A 47 33.51 -10.28 58.30
N LEU A 48 33.54 -9.18 57.54
CA LEU A 48 32.39 -8.72 56.76
C LEU A 48 32.00 -9.73 55.68
N LEU A 49 32.97 -10.32 54.97
CA LEU A 49 32.73 -11.34 53.96
C LEU A 49 32.11 -12.62 54.55
N ASP A 50 32.61 -13.06 55.71
CA ASP A 50 32.07 -14.15 56.53
C ASP A 50 30.61 -13.89 56.95
N GLU A 51 30.25 -12.64 57.25
CA GLU A 51 28.90 -12.24 57.63
C GLU A 51 27.93 -12.22 56.44
N ILE A 52 28.34 -11.61 55.31
CA ILE A 52 27.43 -11.36 54.18
C ILE A 52 27.25 -12.58 53.29
N TYR A 53 28.27 -13.44 53.15
CA TYR A 53 28.19 -14.65 52.33
C TYR A 53 28.96 -15.82 52.95
N PRO A 54 28.42 -16.48 53.99
CA PRO A 54 29.12 -17.55 54.72
C PRO A 54 29.60 -18.73 53.86
N GLU A 55 28.86 -19.02 52.78
CA GLU A 55 29.12 -20.12 51.83
C GLU A 55 30.40 -19.89 50.99
N HIS A 56 31.00 -18.70 51.02
CA HIS A 56 32.24 -18.43 50.29
C HIS A 56 33.43 -19.30 50.73
N LYS A 57 33.38 -19.88 51.92
CA LYS A 57 34.44 -20.76 52.45
C LYS A 57 34.52 -22.10 51.71
N ASP A 58 33.43 -22.51 51.08
CA ASP A 58 33.29 -23.78 50.38
C ASP A 58 33.45 -23.63 48.84
N LEU A 59 33.64 -22.40 48.36
CA LEU A 59 33.78 -22.05 46.95
C LEU A 59 35.15 -21.41 46.70
N ASP A 60 35.73 -21.67 45.52
CA ASP A 60 36.93 -20.94 45.11
C ASP A 60 36.59 -19.54 44.56
N ALA A 61 37.61 -18.70 44.43
CA ALA A 61 37.44 -17.32 43.98
C ALA A 61 36.82 -17.21 42.58
N GLU A 62 37.12 -18.16 41.68
CA GLU A 62 36.57 -18.18 40.32
C GLU A 62 35.07 -18.55 40.29
N ALA A 63 34.63 -19.44 41.19
CA ALA A 63 33.23 -19.77 41.34
C ALA A 63 32.44 -18.62 41.99
N LEU A 64 33.03 -17.93 42.97
CA LEU A 64 32.40 -16.82 43.68
C LEU A 64 32.08 -15.64 42.77
N ILE A 65 33.03 -15.23 41.93
CA ILE A 65 32.82 -14.08 41.02
C ILE A 65 31.79 -14.37 39.91
N LYS A 66 31.43 -15.64 39.70
CA LYS A 66 30.38 -16.07 38.77
C LYS A 66 29.02 -16.28 39.44
N ASP A 67 28.95 -16.19 40.76
CA ASP A 67 27.72 -16.34 41.53
C ASP A 67 26.99 -14.99 41.63
N GLN A 68 25.79 -14.94 41.07
CA GLN A 68 24.95 -13.73 41.07
C GLN A 68 24.61 -13.26 42.48
N THR A 69 24.37 -14.18 43.41
CA THR A 69 24.01 -13.84 44.80
C THR A 69 25.19 -13.16 45.49
N PHE A 70 26.39 -13.71 45.29
CA PHE A 70 27.62 -13.15 45.79
C PHE A 70 27.86 -11.74 45.23
N VAL A 71 27.81 -11.56 43.91
CA VAL A 71 28.04 -10.26 43.26
C VAL A 71 27.06 -9.20 43.73
N THR A 72 25.76 -9.54 43.87
CA THR A 72 24.75 -8.62 44.39
C THR A 72 25.07 -8.17 45.82
N LEU A 73 25.40 -9.11 46.72
CA LEU A 73 25.72 -8.80 48.12
C LEU A 73 26.99 -7.96 48.24
N MET A 74 28.02 -8.30 47.46
CA MET A 74 29.27 -7.53 47.36
C MET A 74 29.00 -6.09 46.90
N PHE A 75 28.13 -5.92 45.90
CA PHE A 75 27.74 -4.58 45.45
C PHE A 75 26.99 -3.81 46.52
N GLU A 76 25.97 -4.39 47.16
CA GLU A 76 25.16 -3.74 48.19
C GLU A 76 25.99 -3.30 49.41
N ARG A 77 26.95 -4.14 49.82
CA ARG A 77 27.79 -3.93 51.01
C ARG A 77 29.13 -3.28 50.72
N ARG A 78 29.38 -2.88 49.46
CA ARG A 78 30.66 -2.32 49.00
C ARG A 78 31.23 -1.18 49.85
N GLY A 79 30.37 -0.35 50.45
CA GLY A 79 30.79 0.77 51.30
C GLY A 79 31.38 0.37 52.65
N GLY A 80 31.23 -0.89 53.06
CA GLY A 80 31.81 -1.44 54.29
C GLY A 80 33.23 -1.99 54.12
N PHE A 81 33.70 -2.19 52.88
CA PHE A 81 35.04 -2.70 52.61
C PHE A 81 36.08 -1.58 52.63
N SER A 82 37.24 -1.87 53.21
CA SER A 82 38.29 -0.87 53.52
C SER A 82 39.11 -0.43 52.29
N GLY A 83 39.02 -1.16 51.17
CA GLY A 83 39.78 -0.93 49.94
C GLY A 83 38.96 -0.36 48.77
N SER A 84 39.60 0.47 47.92
CA SER A 84 38.98 1.00 46.70
C SER A 84 38.93 0.00 45.54
N ALA A 85 39.57 -1.17 45.69
CA ALA A 85 39.61 -2.23 44.67
C ALA A 85 38.21 -2.73 44.29
N LEU A 86 37.33 -2.91 45.28
CA LEU A 86 35.93 -3.29 45.03
C LEU A 86 35.15 -2.20 44.26
N GLY A 87 35.55 -0.93 44.43
CA GLY A 87 35.00 0.17 43.63
C GLY A 87 35.36 0.07 42.14
N LYS A 88 36.55 -0.45 41.81
CA LYS A 88 37.00 -0.64 40.42
C LYS A 88 36.25 -1.78 39.72
N VAL A 89 35.97 -2.87 40.43
CA VAL A 89 35.12 -3.98 39.93
C VAL A 89 33.78 -3.46 39.40
N PHE A 90 33.18 -2.48 40.09
CA PHE A 90 31.87 -1.95 39.76
C PHE A 90 31.90 -0.61 39.01
N GLU A 91 33.08 -0.09 38.65
CA GLU A 91 33.25 1.26 38.10
C GLU A 91 32.48 1.43 36.78
N ALA A 92 32.57 0.45 35.88
CA ALA A 92 31.88 0.49 34.59
C ALA A 92 30.34 0.51 34.76
N PHE A 93 29.81 -0.33 35.66
CA PHE A 93 28.37 -0.38 35.95
C PHE A 93 27.87 0.94 36.55
N LEU A 94 28.57 1.48 37.56
CA LEU A 94 28.23 2.76 38.18
C LEU A 94 28.32 3.93 37.18
N GLY A 95 29.33 3.91 36.30
CA GLY A 95 29.45 4.85 35.20
C GLY A 95 28.27 4.79 34.24
N ASN A 96 27.83 3.59 33.87
CA ASN A 96 26.64 3.39 33.02
C ASN A 96 25.37 3.91 33.71
N GLN A 97 25.15 3.55 34.98
CA GLN A 97 24.01 4.08 35.76
C GLN A 97 23.99 5.62 35.74
N GLN A 98 25.14 6.28 35.92
CA GLN A 98 25.19 7.74 35.89
C GLN A 98 24.81 8.32 34.52
N GLN A 99 25.20 7.68 33.41
CA GLN A 99 24.82 8.09 32.06
C GLN A 99 23.32 7.88 31.82
N VAL A 100 22.79 6.71 32.18
CA VAL A 100 21.36 6.39 32.07
C VAL A 100 20.51 7.37 32.88
N ARG A 101 20.95 7.76 34.08
CA ARG A 101 20.23 8.74 34.92
C ARG A 101 20.07 10.10 34.25
N LYS A 102 21.03 10.56 33.44
CA LYS A 102 20.88 11.80 32.65
C LYS A 102 19.76 11.66 31.63
N PHE A 103 19.78 10.55 30.88
CA PHE A 103 18.75 10.22 29.90
C PHE A 103 17.36 10.11 30.54
N ILE A 104 17.21 9.35 31.63
CA ILE A 104 15.92 9.19 32.34
C ILE A 104 15.44 10.53 32.89
N GLY A 105 16.34 11.35 33.46
CA GLY A 105 15.99 12.68 33.96
C GLY A 105 15.42 13.57 32.86
N ALA A 106 16.06 13.60 31.69
CA ALA A 106 15.59 14.36 30.53
C ALA A 106 14.22 13.85 30.02
N ALA A 107 14.09 12.54 29.79
CA ALA A 107 12.83 11.93 29.32
C ALA A 107 11.69 12.16 30.33
N THR A 108 11.95 11.97 31.63
CA THR A 108 10.97 12.17 32.70
C THR A 108 10.50 13.62 32.76
N ALA A 109 11.40 14.59 32.65
CA ALA A 109 11.03 16.01 32.65
C ALA A 109 10.12 16.37 31.47
N ARG A 110 10.44 15.87 30.27
CA ARG A 110 9.66 16.09 29.04
C ARG A 110 8.26 15.47 29.13
N LEU A 111 8.18 14.19 29.52
CA LEU A 111 6.92 13.46 29.66
C LEU A 111 6.01 14.03 30.77
N ASN A 112 6.58 14.42 31.91
CA ASN A 112 5.82 15.12 32.95
C ASN A 112 5.34 16.49 32.46
N GLY A 113 6.15 17.19 31.64
CA GLY A 113 5.79 18.49 31.05
C GLY A 113 4.56 18.44 30.14
N ILE A 114 4.31 17.29 29.50
CA ILE A 114 3.09 17.03 28.70
C ILE A 114 1.97 16.34 29.50
N GLY A 115 2.11 16.20 30.82
CA GLY A 115 1.06 15.75 31.73
C GLY A 115 0.97 14.23 31.95
N LEU A 116 2.01 13.47 31.61
CA LEU A 116 2.08 12.03 31.89
C LEU A 116 2.66 11.75 33.28
N LYS A 117 2.24 10.64 33.89
CA LYS A 117 2.85 10.11 35.12
C LYS A 117 3.94 9.11 34.75
N VAL A 118 5.18 9.43 35.06
CA VAL A 118 6.35 8.63 34.68
C VAL A 118 6.85 7.77 35.83
N SER A 119 7.06 6.48 35.58
CA SER A 119 7.83 5.57 36.45
C SER A 119 9.06 5.04 35.72
N GLU A 120 10.10 4.70 36.47
CA GLU A 120 11.32 4.06 35.97
C GLU A 120 11.40 2.62 36.47
N VAL A 121 11.92 1.73 35.64
CA VAL A 121 12.13 0.33 36.01
C VAL A 121 13.34 -0.23 35.28
N GLY A 122 14.00 -1.17 35.94
CA GLY A 122 15.11 -1.92 35.39
C GLY A 122 14.66 -3.10 34.52
N ARG A 123 15.47 -4.15 34.51
CA ARG A 123 15.26 -5.33 33.63
C ARG A 123 14.00 -6.13 33.95
N ASP A 124 13.52 -6.11 35.19
CA ASP A 124 12.28 -6.76 35.62
C ASP A 124 11.07 -5.82 35.49
N PHE A 125 10.72 -5.48 34.25
CA PHE A 125 9.71 -4.46 33.96
C PHE A 125 8.30 -4.99 33.73
N ILE A 126 8.14 -6.31 33.56
CA ILE A 126 6.88 -6.90 33.08
C ILE A 126 5.72 -6.54 34.01
N GLY A 127 5.91 -6.70 35.33
CA GLY A 127 4.90 -6.36 36.33
C GLY A 127 4.54 -4.87 36.33
N ALA A 128 5.54 -3.99 36.20
CA ALA A 128 5.33 -2.54 36.21
C ALA A 128 4.70 -2.02 34.90
N ALA A 129 4.96 -2.69 33.78
CA ALA A 129 4.42 -2.32 32.47
C ALA A 129 2.95 -2.74 32.27
N LYS A 130 2.38 -3.54 33.17
CA LYS A 130 0.98 -4.01 33.12
C LYS A 130 -0.03 -2.89 33.02
N ASP A 131 0.24 -1.76 33.66
CA ASP A 131 -0.69 -0.63 33.73
C ASP A 131 -0.24 0.59 32.92
N ALA A 132 0.94 0.54 32.29
CA ALA A 132 1.48 1.65 31.51
C ALA A 132 0.79 1.85 30.15
N ASP A 133 0.44 3.08 29.79
CA ASP A 133 -0.12 3.40 28.46
C ASP A 133 0.97 3.61 27.40
N LEU A 134 2.14 4.09 27.85
CA LEU A 134 3.34 4.32 27.05
C LEU A 134 4.54 3.60 27.68
N ILE A 135 5.28 2.84 26.87
CA ILE A 135 6.53 2.20 27.27
C ILE A 135 7.66 2.80 26.44
N ILE A 136 8.63 3.43 27.09
CA ILE A 136 9.93 3.74 26.51
C ILE A 136 10.90 2.65 26.94
N VAL A 137 11.42 1.86 26.00
CA VAL A 137 12.24 0.69 26.31
C VAL A 137 13.58 0.75 25.59
N ASP A 138 14.67 0.49 26.31
CA ASP A 138 15.98 0.36 25.70
C ASP A 138 16.09 -0.93 24.87
N LEU A 139 16.77 -0.85 23.73
CA LEU A 139 16.95 -1.97 22.81
C LEU A 139 17.75 -3.10 23.46
N PHE A 140 18.79 -2.77 24.20
CA PHE A 140 19.66 -3.73 24.87
C PHE A 140 19.49 -3.58 26.38
N LEU A 141 18.97 -4.62 27.03
CA LEU A 141 18.84 -4.67 28.49
C LEU A 141 20.00 -5.47 29.11
N GLY A 142 21.22 -4.95 28.94
CA GLY A 142 22.49 -5.54 29.38
C GLY A 142 23.69 -4.75 28.89
N SER A 143 24.83 -4.86 29.59
CA SER A 143 26.01 -4.03 29.30
C SER A 143 26.81 -4.49 28.07
N GLU A 144 26.70 -5.76 27.67
CA GLU A 144 27.45 -6.34 26.54
C GLU A 144 26.91 -5.88 25.18
N GLN A 145 25.70 -5.31 25.13
CA GLN A 145 24.97 -4.98 23.90
C GLN A 145 24.89 -6.18 22.94
N ALA A 146 24.77 -7.37 23.53
CA ALA A 146 24.79 -8.64 22.81
C ALA A 146 23.38 -9.04 22.33
N GLU A 147 23.32 -10.10 21.52
CA GLU A 147 22.03 -10.64 21.05
C GLU A 147 21.13 -11.09 22.23
N GLY A 148 21.73 -11.56 23.33
CA GLY A 148 21.02 -11.91 24.57
C GLY A 148 20.27 -10.73 25.19
N ASP A 149 20.88 -9.55 25.22
CA ASP A 149 20.31 -8.33 25.82
C ASP A 149 19.14 -7.80 24.99
N LYS A 150 19.27 -7.89 23.65
CA LYS A 150 18.19 -7.61 22.71
C LYS A 150 17.04 -8.61 22.84
N ASN A 151 17.35 -9.90 22.99
CA ASN A 151 16.32 -10.92 23.16
C ASN A 151 15.56 -10.78 24.48
N ARG A 152 16.20 -10.24 25.52
CA ARG A 152 15.56 -9.92 26.81
C ARG A 152 14.49 -8.84 26.66
N SER A 153 14.82 -7.70 26.02
CA SER A 153 13.85 -6.63 25.77
C SER A 153 12.69 -7.09 24.88
N ILE A 154 12.98 -7.86 23.83
CA ILE A 154 11.96 -8.48 22.95
C ILE A 154 11.04 -9.41 23.73
N SER A 155 11.59 -10.32 24.53
CA SER A 155 10.80 -11.34 25.25
C SER A 155 9.93 -10.70 26.33
N GLY A 156 10.48 -9.75 27.10
CA GLY A 156 9.73 -9.02 28.12
C GLY A 156 8.57 -8.24 27.52
N LEU A 157 8.79 -7.53 26.40
CA LEU A 157 7.71 -6.78 25.75
C LEU A 157 6.65 -7.69 25.13
N LYS A 158 7.05 -8.82 24.56
CA LYS A 158 6.12 -9.82 24.03
C LYS A 158 5.19 -10.36 25.13
N GLU A 159 5.71 -10.56 26.33
CA GLU A 159 4.92 -10.97 27.49
C GLU A 159 3.95 -9.87 27.93
N VAL A 160 4.39 -8.61 28.00
CA VAL A 160 3.52 -7.46 28.30
C VAL A 160 2.37 -7.35 27.28
N LEU A 161 2.66 -7.50 25.98
CA LEU A 161 1.64 -7.45 24.92
C LEU A 161 0.63 -8.59 25.03
N ARG A 162 1.07 -9.78 25.45
CA ARG A 162 0.20 -10.93 25.71
C ARG A 162 -0.74 -10.67 26.89
N GLU A 163 -0.21 -10.15 28.00
CA GLU A 163 -1.01 -9.82 29.18
C GLU A 163 -1.98 -8.65 28.93
N ARG A 164 -1.57 -7.68 28.10
CA ARG A 164 -2.39 -6.51 27.71
C ARG A 164 -3.05 -6.66 26.34
N SER A 165 -3.44 -7.88 25.98
CA SER A 165 -3.89 -8.19 24.63
C SER A 165 -5.14 -7.43 24.16
N ASP A 166 -5.96 -6.86 25.02
CA ASP A 166 -7.12 -6.02 24.64
C ASP A 166 -6.80 -4.53 24.54
N ASN A 167 -5.72 -4.08 25.18
CA ASN A 167 -5.33 -2.68 25.25
C ASN A 167 -3.79 -2.56 25.28
N PRO A 168 -3.12 -2.89 24.17
CA PRO A 168 -1.67 -2.85 24.09
C PRO A 168 -1.15 -1.42 24.34
N PRO A 169 0.00 -1.29 25.01
CA PRO A 169 0.65 0.00 25.21
C PRO A 169 1.22 0.54 23.89
N ILE A 170 1.40 1.84 23.83
CA ILE A 170 2.24 2.50 22.83
C ILE A 170 3.70 2.24 23.21
N VAL A 171 4.56 1.98 22.22
CA VAL A 171 5.97 1.67 22.46
C VAL A 171 6.89 2.64 21.72
N ILE A 172 7.85 3.19 22.45
CA ILE A 172 9.00 3.92 21.90
C ILE A 172 10.26 3.12 22.25
N LEU A 173 10.91 2.57 21.23
CA LEU A 173 12.21 1.91 21.39
C LEU A 173 13.33 2.95 21.37
N THR A 174 14.21 2.91 22.35
CA THR A 174 15.39 3.76 22.40
C THR A 174 16.67 2.96 22.36
N SER A 175 17.76 3.62 21.96
CA SER A 175 19.12 3.09 22.05
C SER A 175 20.14 4.20 21.79
N ALA A 176 21.36 4.03 22.29
CA ALA A 176 22.52 4.78 21.83
C ALA A 176 23.13 4.21 20.53
N HIS A 177 22.69 3.02 20.11
CA HIS A 177 23.28 2.29 18.97
C HIS A 177 22.96 2.96 17.62
N ASN A 178 23.97 3.15 16.77
CA ASN A 178 23.83 3.84 15.48
C ASN A 178 22.87 3.13 14.50
N SER A 179 22.80 1.80 14.56
CA SER A 179 21.93 0.96 13.71
C SER A 179 20.50 0.77 14.25
N LEU A 180 20.03 1.60 15.20
CA LEU A 180 18.65 1.54 15.72
C LEU A 180 17.61 1.53 14.59
N HIS A 181 17.86 2.29 13.51
CA HIS A 181 17.00 2.37 12.33
C HIS A 181 16.77 1.02 11.65
N ASP A 182 17.79 0.16 11.61
CA ASP A 182 17.73 -1.16 10.97
C ASP A 182 17.14 -2.20 11.94
N LEU A 183 17.61 -2.18 13.19
CA LEU A 183 17.24 -3.16 14.23
C LEU A 183 15.78 -3.05 14.67
N ARG A 184 15.15 -1.87 14.54
CA ARG A 184 13.74 -1.67 14.91
C ARG A 184 12.77 -2.60 14.16
N HIS A 185 13.12 -3.00 12.93
CA HIS A 185 12.26 -3.84 12.11
C HIS A 185 12.20 -5.25 12.69
N GLU A 186 13.36 -5.82 13.01
CA GLU A 186 13.47 -7.09 13.71
C GLU A 186 12.78 -7.04 15.07
N PHE A 187 13.00 -5.96 15.84
CA PHE A 187 12.38 -5.77 17.15
C PHE A 187 10.85 -5.76 17.06
N ARG A 188 10.27 -4.96 16.15
CA ARG A 188 8.83 -4.90 15.91
C ARG A 188 8.26 -6.27 15.53
N ASP A 189 8.90 -6.96 14.58
CA ASP A 189 8.38 -8.21 14.03
C ASP A 189 8.46 -9.35 15.06
N LYS A 190 9.53 -9.42 15.86
CA LYS A 190 9.69 -10.44 16.91
C LYS A 190 8.79 -10.19 18.14
N THR A 191 8.50 -8.93 18.46
CA THR A 191 7.58 -8.56 19.55
C THR A 191 6.11 -8.68 19.16
N GLY A 192 5.79 -8.55 17.87
CA GLY A 192 4.41 -8.54 17.37
C GLY A 192 3.76 -7.16 17.41
N LEU A 193 4.56 -6.09 17.52
CA LEU A 193 4.07 -4.72 17.55
C LEU A 193 3.51 -4.28 16.19
N LEU A 194 2.44 -3.46 16.23
CA LEU A 194 1.98 -2.77 15.04
C LEU A 194 2.81 -1.51 14.80
N ALA A 195 3.11 -1.26 13.52
CA ALA A 195 3.77 -0.04 13.08
C ALA A 195 3.05 1.25 13.54
N SER A 196 1.73 1.19 13.68
CA SER A 196 0.89 2.31 14.12
C SER A 196 1.11 2.68 15.60
N GLY A 197 1.47 1.73 16.46
CA GLY A 197 1.71 1.94 17.90
C GLY A 197 3.19 1.97 18.30
N PHE A 198 4.10 2.06 17.34
CA PHE A 198 5.54 1.89 17.55
C PHE A 198 6.38 3.02 16.94
N ARG A 199 7.31 3.59 17.71
CA ARG A 199 8.32 4.55 17.23
C ARG A 199 9.70 4.23 17.79
N THR A 200 10.72 4.89 17.25
CA THR A 200 12.08 4.83 17.75
C THR A 200 12.63 6.22 17.98
N ILE A 201 13.45 6.39 19.01
CA ILE A 201 14.19 7.64 19.28
C ILE A 201 15.59 7.32 19.82
N LYS A 202 16.65 7.95 19.31
CA LYS A 202 17.98 7.76 19.89
C LYS A 202 18.06 8.43 21.26
N LYS A 203 18.87 7.88 22.17
CA LYS A 203 19.07 8.47 23.50
C LYS A 203 19.57 9.93 23.41
N SER A 204 20.37 10.27 22.40
CA SER A 204 20.84 11.64 22.14
C SER A 204 19.78 12.62 21.63
N GLU A 205 18.72 12.11 20.99
CA GLU A 205 17.66 12.94 20.38
C GLU A 205 16.59 13.35 21.41
N ILE A 206 16.55 12.74 22.60
CA ILE A 206 15.60 13.10 23.66
C ILE A 206 15.88 14.48 24.26
N GLU A 207 17.12 14.93 24.22
CA GLU A 207 17.48 16.26 24.70
C GLU A 207 17.00 17.36 23.74
N GLU A 208 16.74 17.02 22.46
CA GLU A 208 16.23 17.93 21.45
C GLU A 208 14.82 18.41 21.81
N ASP A 209 14.64 19.73 21.89
CA ASP A 209 13.37 20.34 22.28
C ASP A 209 12.22 19.89 21.37
N GLY A 210 11.20 19.24 21.95
CA GLY A 210 9.93 18.92 21.31
C GLY A 210 9.91 17.59 20.52
N HIS A 211 11.04 16.92 20.33
CA HIS A 211 11.10 15.71 19.49
C HIS A 211 10.37 14.52 20.17
N LEU A 212 10.68 14.23 21.44
CA LEU A 212 10.01 13.17 22.20
C LEU A 212 8.51 13.46 22.33
N GLU A 213 8.16 14.70 22.65
CA GLU A 213 6.77 15.13 22.79
C GLU A 213 6.01 14.93 21.49
N GLN A 214 6.59 15.32 20.35
CA GLN A 214 5.98 15.13 19.03
C GLN A 214 5.69 13.64 18.77
N LEU A 215 6.64 12.74 19.01
CA LEU A 215 6.42 11.30 18.81
C LEU A 215 5.28 10.77 19.67
N VAL A 216 5.20 11.21 20.93
CA VAL A 216 4.10 10.80 21.83
C VAL A 216 2.77 11.36 21.35
N PHE A 217 2.71 12.63 20.91
CA PHE A 217 1.50 13.24 20.37
C PHE A 217 0.99 12.49 19.14
N GLU A 218 1.87 12.21 18.17
CA GLU A 218 1.51 11.47 16.94
C GLU A 218 0.99 10.07 17.25
N LEU A 219 1.62 9.36 18.19
CA LEU A 219 1.19 8.03 18.59
C LEU A 219 -0.14 8.06 19.36
N ALA A 220 -0.35 9.05 20.21
CA ALA A 220 -1.58 9.22 20.97
C ALA A 220 -2.76 9.60 20.06
N GLU A 221 -2.57 10.51 19.12
CA GLU A 221 -3.59 10.97 18.17
C GLU A 221 -4.21 9.81 17.39
N HIS A 222 -3.38 8.87 16.92
CA HIS A 222 -3.81 7.71 16.12
C HIS A 222 -4.06 6.44 16.95
N ARG A 223 -4.04 6.53 18.27
CA ARG A 223 -4.15 5.36 19.16
C ARG A 223 -5.46 4.60 18.96
N GLY A 224 -6.58 5.32 18.84
CA GLY A 224 -7.90 4.69 18.65
C GLY A 224 -7.96 3.81 17.39
N ASP A 225 -7.37 4.28 16.30
CA ASP A 225 -7.32 3.56 15.03
C ASP A 225 -6.31 2.40 15.08
N ALA A 226 -5.17 2.59 15.76
CA ALA A 226 -4.22 1.52 16.03
C ALA A 226 -4.86 0.37 16.83
N LEU A 227 -5.71 0.70 17.82
CA LEU A 227 -6.44 -0.30 18.62
C LEU A 227 -7.49 -1.05 17.80
N LYS A 228 -8.18 -0.41 16.85
CA LYS A 228 -9.09 -1.10 15.92
C LYS A 228 -8.34 -2.13 15.08
N LEU A 229 -7.19 -1.75 14.51
CA LEU A 229 -6.34 -2.67 13.73
C LEU A 229 -5.80 -3.82 14.57
N TRP A 230 -5.36 -3.53 15.79
CA TRP A 230 -4.94 -4.55 16.75
C TRP A 230 -6.05 -5.54 17.06
N SER A 231 -7.25 -5.04 17.41
CA SER A 231 -8.42 -5.86 17.70
C SER A 231 -8.78 -6.76 16.53
N PHE A 232 -8.70 -6.26 15.29
CA PHE A 232 -8.93 -7.07 14.09
C PHE A 232 -7.91 -8.20 13.95
N LEU A 233 -6.61 -7.92 14.05
CA LEU A 233 -5.57 -8.94 13.92
C LEU A 233 -5.67 -10.03 15.00
N LYS A 234 -5.96 -9.63 16.24
CA LYS A 234 -6.20 -10.56 17.35
C LYS A 234 -7.46 -11.40 17.14
N SER A 235 -8.55 -10.78 16.72
CA SER A 235 -9.80 -11.49 16.43
C SER A 235 -9.61 -12.47 15.29
N TRP A 236 -8.82 -12.09 14.27
CA TRP A 236 -8.43 -12.96 13.17
C TRP A 236 -7.55 -14.14 13.61
N GLU A 237 -6.55 -13.93 14.48
CA GLU A 237 -5.72 -15.00 15.07
C GLU A 237 -6.53 -15.98 15.92
N THR A 238 -7.46 -15.45 16.72
CA THR A 238 -8.36 -16.29 17.53
C THR A 238 -9.33 -17.06 16.62
N GLY A 239 -9.92 -16.37 15.64
CA GLY A 239 -10.86 -16.94 14.68
C GLY A 239 -10.24 -18.04 13.83
N ILE A 240 -9.01 -17.86 13.31
CA ILE A 240 -8.34 -18.91 12.53
C ILE A 240 -8.06 -20.15 13.39
N SER A 241 -7.73 -19.97 14.66
CA SER A 241 -7.48 -21.09 15.60
C SER A 241 -8.76 -21.88 15.86
N GLN A 242 -9.89 -21.21 16.03
CA GLN A 242 -11.21 -21.83 16.24
C GLN A 242 -11.75 -22.47 14.95
N ALA A 243 -11.65 -21.78 13.83
CA ALA A 243 -11.99 -22.29 12.50
C ALA A 243 -11.20 -23.56 12.16
N LEU A 244 -9.91 -23.59 12.47
CA LEU A 244 -9.07 -24.78 12.29
C LEU A 244 -9.60 -25.99 13.08
N GLN A 245 -10.01 -25.79 14.35
CA GLN A 245 -10.56 -26.87 15.16
C GLN A 245 -11.86 -27.43 14.55
N ARG A 246 -12.74 -26.56 14.05
CA ARG A 246 -13.99 -26.99 13.38
C ARG A 246 -13.72 -27.69 12.06
N ALA A 247 -12.85 -27.12 11.22
CA ALA A 247 -12.43 -27.74 9.96
C ALA A 247 -11.84 -29.13 10.16
N GLN A 248 -11.00 -29.32 11.20
CA GLN A 248 -10.49 -30.63 11.57
C GLN A 248 -11.59 -31.61 11.96
N ASN A 249 -12.62 -31.16 12.68
CA ASN A 249 -13.74 -32.01 13.06
C ASN A 249 -14.58 -32.45 11.86
N GLU A 250 -14.75 -31.58 10.85
CA GLU A 250 -15.44 -31.94 9.61
C GLU A 250 -14.64 -32.96 8.78
N VAL A 251 -13.34 -32.71 8.59
CA VAL A 251 -12.50 -33.56 7.75
C VAL A 251 -12.27 -34.93 8.38
N ARG A 252 -12.24 -35.04 9.72
CA ARG A 252 -12.16 -36.31 10.44
C ARG A 252 -13.30 -37.28 10.14
N LYS A 253 -14.39 -36.81 9.54
CA LYS A 253 -15.52 -37.65 9.14
C LYS A 253 -15.24 -38.44 7.85
N LEU A 254 -14.23 -38.05 7.08
CA LEU A 254 -13.83 -38.74 5.85
C LEU A 254 -13.04 -40.01 6.19
N ASP A 255 -13.51 -41.16 5.70
CA ASP A 255 -12.82 -42.45 5.84
C ASP A 255 -12.05 -42.83 4.56
N LEU A 256 -11.23 -43.88 4.63
CA LEU A 256 -10.54 -44.51 3.51
C LEU A 256 -11.50 -44.97 2.40
N GLU A 257 -12.73 -45.35 2.72
CA GLU A 257 -13.77 -45.65 1.73
C GLU A 257 -14.10 -44.40 0.90
N ASP A 258 -14.39 -43.27 1.54
CA ASP A 258 -14.65 -41.99 0.86
C ASP A 258 -13.45 -41.58 0.00
N LEU A 259 -12.24 -41.66 0.56
CA LEU A 259 -11.00 -41.31 -0.16
C LEU A 259 -10.76 -42.24 -1.36
N SER A 260 -11.17 -43.51 -1.29
CA SER A 260 -11.07 -44.45 -2.41
C SER A 260 -12.02 -44.08 -3.54
N HIS A 261 -13.25 -43.67 -3.22
CA HIS A 261 -14.20 -43.16 -4.20
C HIS A 261 -13.75 -41.85 -4.83
N VAL A 262 -13.23 -40.91 -4.04
CA VAL A 262 -12.63 -39.68 -4.56
C VAL A 262 -11.45 -40.00 -5.48
N LYS A 263 -10.53 -40.88 -5.07
CA LYS A 263 -9.40 -41.29 -5.89
C LYS A 263 -9.85 -41.91 -7.22
N GLN A 264 -10.88 -42.75 -7.19
CA GLN A 264 -11.43 -43.36 -8.40
C GLN A 264 -12.01 -42.30 -9.35
N MET A 265 -12.73 -41.31 -8.82
CA MET A 265 -13.23 -40.17 -9.60
C MET A 265 -12.06 -39.40 -10.25
N LEU A 266 -11.06 -39.02 -9.46
CA LEU A 266 -9.91 -38.22 -9.92
C LEU A 266 -8.99 -38.97 -10.90
N SER A 267 -8.94 -40.30 -10.83
CA SER A 267 -8.12 -41.13 -11.74
C SER A 267 -8.51 -40.93 -13.21
N SER A 268 -9.79 -40.64 -13.49
CA SER A 268 -10.26 -40.32 -14.84
C SER A 268 -9.76 -38.96 -15.36
N GLU A 269 -9.28 -38.11 -14.46
CA GLU A 269 -8.80 -36.75 -14.74
C GLU A 269 -7.28 -36.61 -14.59
N GLY A 270 -6.58 -37.62 -14.09
CA GLY A 270 -5.14 -37.57 -13.85
C GLY A 270 -4.75 -36.68 -12.65
N VAL A 271 -5.72 -36.30 -11.81
CA VAL A 271 -5.50 -35.39 -10.68
C VAL A 271 -5.01 -36.16 -9.45
N PRO A 272 -3.92 -35.74 -8.79
CA PRO A 272 -3.45 -36.39 -7.57
C PRO A 272 -4.40 -36.17 -6.38
N LEU A 273 -4.74 -37.26 -5.68
CA LEU A 273 -5.61 -37.21 -4.49
C LEU A 273 -5.07 -36.23 -3.43
N GLY A 274 -3.75 -36.23 -3.20
CA GLY A 274 -3.14 -35.38 -2.17
C GLY A 274 -3.35 -33.88 -2.43
N GLY A 275 -3.15 -33.42 -3.66
CA GLY A 275 -3.39 -32.03 -4.06
C GLY A 275 -4.86 -31.64 -3.87
N TYR A 276 -5.77 -32.49 -4.36
CA TYR A 276 -7.21 -32.29 -4.23
C TYR A 276 -7.68 -32.22 -2.78
N MET A 277 -7.14 -33.07 -1.89
CA MET A 277 -7.48 -33.01 -0.47
C MET A 277 -7.04 -31.70 0.18
N VAL A 278 -5.86 -31.17 -0.18
CA VAL A 278 -5.41 -29.85 0.33
C VAL A 278 -6.33 -28.73 -0.16
N ASP A 279 -6.82 -28.78 -1.41
CA ASP A 279 -7.79 -27.80 -1.92
C ASP A 279 -9.12 -27.83 -1.14
N ILE A 280 -9.63 -29.03 -0.82
CA ILE A 280 -10.82 -29.19 0.03
C ILE A 280 -10.55 -28.63 1.43
N MET A 281 -9.40 -28.98 2.04
CA MET A 281 -9.04 -28.50 3.38
C MET A 281 -9.02 -26.98 3.47
N ASP A 282 -8.45 -26.32 2.46
CA ASP A 282 -8.40 -24.86 2.40
C ASP A 282 -9.80 -24.25 2.27
N ALA A 283 -10.65 -24.84 1.43
CA ALA A 283 -12.02 -24.38 1.25
C ALA A 283 -12.86 -24.55 2.53
N VAL A 284 -12.72 -25.68 3.23
CA VAL A 284 -13.39 -25.92 4.51
C VAL A 284 -12.87 -24.96 5.57
N LEU A 285 -11.56 -24.76 5.68
CA LEU A 285 -10.98 -23.79 6.63
C LEU A 285 -11.46 -22.36 6.35
N ALA A 286 -11.50 -21.96 5.08
CA ALA A 286 -12.01 -20.65 4.68
C ALA A 286 -13.49 -20.49 5.07
N HIS A 287 -14.33 -21.50 4.78
CA HIS A 287 -15.74 -21.49 5.16
C HIS A 287 -15.94 -21.36 6.68
N GLU A 288 -15.16 -22.10 7.47
CA GLU A 288 -15.22 -22.02 8.92
C GLU A 288 -14.75 -20.65 9.44
N LEU A 289 -13.75 -20.03 8.81
CA LEU A 289 -13.29 -18.69 9.17
C LEU A 289 -14.32 -17.61 8.79
N GLU A 290 -15.01 -17.75 7.67
CA GLU A 290 -16.09 -16.84 7.24
C GLU A 290 -17.25 -16.80 8.24
N ALA A 291 -17.43 -17.85 9.03
CA ALA A 291 -18.45 -17.93 10.08
C ALA A 291 -18.02 -17.31 11.43
N GLU A 292 -16.78 -16.81 11.56
CA GLU A 292 -16.26 -16.28 12.82
C GLU A 292 -16.82 -14.89 13.15
N GLN A 293 -17.83 -14.83 14.03
CA GLN A 293 -18.48 -13.59 14.41
C GLN A 293 -17.51 -12.55 14.98
N GLY A 294 -16.51 -12.96 15.77
CA GLY A 294 -15.50 -12.04 16.32
C GLY A 294 -14.66 -11.37 15.23
N VAL A 295 -14.35 -12.08 14.13
CA VAL A 295 -13.64 -11.50 12.98
C VAL A 295 -14.55 -10.52 12.25
N ILE A 296 -15.83 -10.86 12.08
CA ILE A 296 -16.83 -10.00 11.44
C ILE A 296 -17.01 -8.70 12.23
N ASP A 297 -17.20 -8.78 13.56
CA ASP A 297 -17.40 -7.61 14.42
C ASP A 297 -16.19 -6.67 14.39
N ALA A 298 -14.98 -7.23 14.44
CA ALA A 298 -13.75 -6.44 14.34
C ALA A 298 -13.56 -5.80 12.96
N ALA A 299 -13.96 -6.49 11.88
CA ALA A 299 -13.97 -5.93 10.53
C ALA A 299 -14.97 -4.77 10.39
N ILE A 300 -16.15 -4.87 11.02
CA ILE A 300 -17.12 -3.77 11.08
C ILE A 300 -16.51 -2.56 11.80
N ALA A 301 -15.81 -2.76 12.91
CA ALA A 301 -15.12 -1.69 13.63
C ALA A 301 -14.03 -1.01 12.77
N LEU A 302 -13.32 -1.77 11.93
CA LEU A 302 -12.35 -1.22 10.99
C LEU A 302 -12.96 -0.31 9.91
N ASN A 303 -14.23 -0.50 9.53
CA ASN A 303 -14.88 0.40 8.58
C ASN A 303 -15.03 1.84 9.11
N ALA A 304 -14.88 2.04 10.43
CA ALA A 304 -14.87 3.36 11.07
C ALA A 304 -13.47 4.02 11.10
N LEU A 305 -12.49 3.51 10.36
CA LEU A 305 -11.22 4.20 10.13
C LEU A 305 -11.45 5.38 9.17
N GLU A 306 -11.21 6.61 9.63
CA GLU A 306 -11.33 7.79 8.78
C GLU A 306 -10.00 8.07 8.06
N ALA A 307 -10.02 8.22 6.73
CA ALA A 307 -8.84 8.54 5.93
C ALA A 307 -8.52 10.05 5.90
N THR A 308 -9.05 10.83 6.86
CA THR A 308 -8.99 12.29 6.88
C THR A 308 -7.69 12.81 7.53
N SER A 309 -7.10 12.05 8.46
CA SER A 309 -5.79 12.33 9.07
C SER A 309 -4.85 11.14 8.87
N PHE A 310 -3.91 11.26 7.93
CA PHE A 310 -2.92 10.21 7.71
C PHE A 310 -1.80 10.31 8.77
N PRO A 311 -1.45 9.20 9.45
CA PRO A 311 -0.30 9.19 10.34
C PRO A 311 1.00 9.44 9.55
N PRO A 312 2.00 10.08 10.17
CA PRO A 312 3.31 10.24 9.58
C PRO A 312 3.92 8.90 9.14
N ASN A 313 4.65 8.94 8.02
CA ASN A 313 5.31 7.75 7.49
C ASN A 313 6.55 7.39 8.33
N SER A 314 6.37 6.58 9.37
CA SER A 314 7.39 6.33 10.40
C SER A 314 8.25 5.08 10.20
N ILE A 315 7.89 4.19 9.27
CA ILE A 315 8.62 2.94 9.00
C ILE A 315 8.88 2.82 7.49
N THR A 316 9.77 3.67 6.98
CA THR A 316 10.30 3.53 5.62
C THR A 316 11.28 2.35 5.53
N GLY A 317 11.39 1.71 4.37
CA GLY A 317 12.34 0.61 4.14
C GLY A 317 11.78 -0.81 4.32
N ASN A 318 10.81 -1.03 5.22
CA ASN A 318 10.16 -2.34 5.44
C ASN A 318 8.64 -2.32 5.15
N LYS A 319 8.17 -1.36 4.33
CA LYS A 319 6.80 -1.34 3.82
C LYS A 319 6.77 -2.07 2.49
N ASN A 320 6.13 -3.24 2.46
CA ASN A 320 5.98 -4.04 1.25
C ASN A 320 4.52 -4.52 1.11
N THR A 321 3.62 -3.56 0.87
CA THR A 321 2.20 -3.85 0.58
C THR A 321 2.04 -4.75 -0.65
N LEU A 322 2.96 -4.67 -1.60
CA LEU A 322 2.98 -5.51 -2.79
C LEU A 322 3.24 -6.98 -2.47
N GLU A 323 3.93 -7.32 -1.37
CA GLU A 323 4.04 -8.72 -0.94
C GLU A 323 2.70 -9.30 -0.53
N VAL A 324 1.85 -8.50 0.14
CA VAL A 324 0.49 -8.92 0.48
C VAL A 324 -0.30 -9.14 -0.81
N VAL A 325 -0.24 -8.20 -1.76
CA VAL A 325 -0.88 -8.34 -3.08
C VAL A 325 -0.36 -9.57 -3.83
N ARG A 326 0.95 -9.84 -3.79
CA ARG A 326 1.54 -11.02 -4.41
C ARG A 326 0.95 -12.31 -3.82
N LYS A 327 0.85 -12.41 -2.49
CA LYS A 327 0.28 -13.59 -1.80
C LYS A 327 -1.22 -13.78 -2.06
N THR A 328 -1.95 -12.72 -2.43
CA THR A 328 -3.34 -12.86 -2.87
C THR A 328 -3.45 -13.34 -4.32
N LEU A 329 -2.55 -12.91 -5.20
CA LEU A 329 -2.59 -13.22 -6.64
C LEU A 329 -1.98 -14.59 -7.01
N PHE A 330 -0.92 -15.02 -6.34
CA PHE A 330 -0.15 -16.21 -6.73
C PHE A 330 -0.31 -17.38 -5.77
N VAL A 331 -0.19 -18.58 -6.32
CA VAL A 331 -0.05 -19.83 -5.57
C VAL A 331 1.34 -19.89 -4.94
N ASN A 332 1.45 -20.42 -3.71
CA ASN A 332 2.74 -20.63 -3.08
C ASN A 332 3.56 -21.66 -3.89
N GLU A 333 4.83 -21.36 -4.17
CA GLU A 333 5.70 -22.20 -5.00
C GLU A 333 5.80 -23.65 -4.51
N LYS A 334 5.73 -23.88 -3.19
CA LYS A 334 5.82 -25.21 -2.58
C LYS A 334 4.61 -26.07 -2.91
N ARG A 335 3.45 -25.46 -3.17
CA ARG A 335 2.22 -26.18 -3.51
C ARG A 335 2.32 -26.87 -4.87
N ARG A 336 3.20 -26.40 -5.76
CA ARG A 336 3.45 -27.01 -7.08
C ARG A 336 4.04 -28.42 -7.00
N GLN A 337 4.57 -28.84 -5.85
CA GLN A 337 5.01 -30.22 -5.63
C GLN A 337 3.86 -31.23 -5.63
N LEU A 338 2.62 -30.76 -5.50
CA LEU A 338 1.40 -31.57 -5.55
C LEU A 338 0.84 -31.67 -6.97
N ASP A 339 1.44 -31.00 -7.95
CA ASP A 339 1.03 -31.08 -9.34
C ASP A 339 1.21 -32.50 -9.88
N PRO A 340 0.39 -32.91 -10.86
CA PRO A 340 0.54 -34.22 -11.48
C PRO A 340 1.91 -34.38 -12.15
N SER A 341 2.48 -35.57 -12.02
CA SER A 341 3.77 -35.93 -12.62
C SER A 341 3.72 -36.26 -14.12
N SER A 342 2.51 -36.30 -14.70
CA SER A 342 2.27 -36.66 -16.10
C SER A 342 1.34 -35.63 -16.75
N GLY A 343 1.57 -35.30 -18.02
CA GLY A 343 0.80 -34.32 -18.78
C GLY A 343 1.70 -33.27 -19.41
N PHE A 344 1.17 -32.06 -19.60
CA PHE A 344 1.98 -30.91 -20.00
C PHE A 344 2.88 -30.44 -18.84
N PRO A 345 4.05 -29.84 -19.13
CA PRO A 345 4.97 -29.31 -18.11
C PRO A 345 4.47 -28.02 -17.44
N VAL A 346 3.22 -27.62 -17.68
CA VAL A 346 2.59 -26.40 -17.18
C VAL A 346 1.13 -26.65 -16.81
N SER A 347 0.58 -25.76 -15.99
CA SER A 347 -0.82 -25.74 -15.55
C SER A 347 -1.45 -24.37 -15.82
N LEU A 348 -2.79 -24.30 -15.76
CA LEU A 348 -3.53 -23.04 -15.80
C LEU A 348 -2.95 -22.03 -14.80
N GLY A 349 -2.72 -20.80 -15.26
CA GLY A 349 -2.21 -19.72 -14.41
C GLY A 349 -0.68 -19.65 -14.34
N ASP A 350 0.06 -20.65 -14.84
CA ASP A 350 1.52 -20.58 -14.91
C ASP A 350 1.95 -19.42 -15.79
N ILE A 351 2.93 -18.66 -15.30
CA ILE A 351 3.63 -17.65 -16.08
C ILE A 351 4.95 -18.25 -16.51
N ILE A 352 5.21 -18.23 -17.81
CA ILE A 352 6.46 -18.70 -18.43
C ILE A 352 7.30 -17.47 -18.76
N ALA A 353 8.57 -17.50 -18.37
CA ALA A 353 9.53 -16.43 -18.65
C ALA A 353 10.89 -17.03 -19.06
N ILE A 354 11.69 -16.26 -19.78
CA ILE A 354 13.11 -16.55 -19.96
C ILE A 354 13.83 -16.19 -18.67
N SER A 355 14.80 -17.02 -18.24
CA SER A 355 15.66 -16.75 -17.09
C SER A 355 16.32 -15.37 -17.25
N PRO A 356 16.27 -14.47 -16.24
CA PRO A 356 16.84 -13.12 -16.38
C PRO A 356 18.33 -13.10 -16.76
N GLU A 357 19.07 -14.14 -16.38
CA GLU A 357 20.51 -14.31 -16.66
C GLU A 357 20.79 -14.75 -18.11
N GLU A 358 19.82 -15.40 -18.76
CA GLU A 358 19.93 -15.95 -20.12
C GLU A 358 19.22 -15.07 -21.16
N ASP A 359 18.48 -14.05 -20.70
CA ASP A 359 17.64 -13.21 -21.54
C ASP A 359 18.47 -12.32 -22.49
N GLY A 360 18.35 -12.58 -23.79
CA GLY A 360 19.04 -11.83 -24.84
C GLY A 360 18.44 -12.04 -26.23
N PRO A 361 18.80 -11.21 -27.22
CA PRO A 361 18.20 -11.25 -28.56
C PRO A 361 18.33 -12.62 -29.25
N ASP A 362 19.49 -13.27 -29.11
CA ASP A 362 19.77 -14.57 -29.72
C ASP A 362 18.91 -15.69 -29.11
N VAL A 363 18.64 -15.63 -27.81
CA VAL A 363 17.81 -16.60 -27.07
C VAL A 363 16.33 -16.42 -27.40
N ARG A 364 15.89 -15.18 -27.62
CA ARG A 364 14.50 -14.86 -27.99
C ARG A 364 14.19 -15.22 -29.44
N SER A 365 15.17 -15.12 -30.34
CA SER A 365 15.01 -15.30 -31.78
C SER A 365 14.43 -16.68 -32.13
N GLY A 366 13.38 -16.71 -32.94
CA GLY A 366 12.73 -17.96 -33.37
C GLY A 366 11.94 -18.69 -32.27
N THR A 367 11.72 -18.05 -31.12
CA THR A 367 10.87 -18.57 -30.03
C THR A 367 9.59 -17.75 -29.90
N ILE A 368 8.67 -18.18 -29.02
CA ILE A 368 7.48 -17.40 -28.67
C ILE A 368 7.84 -16.03 -28.04
N PHE A 369 9.07 -15.86 -27.55
CA PHE A 369 9.55 -14.63 -26.91
C PHE A 369 10.15 -13.61 -27.89
N GLU A 370 10.02 -13.80 -29.20
CA GLU A 370 10.57 -12.90 -30.22
C GLU A 370 10.15 -11.43 -30.00
N GLY A 371 11.14 -10.53 -29.97
CA GLY A 371 10.96 -9.09 -29.79
C GLY A 371 12.00 -8.44 -28.88
N ASP A 372 12.05 -7.10 -28.90
CA ASP A 372 13.01 -6.30 -28.13
C ASP A 372 12.64 -6.19 -26.63
N GLU A 373 11.35 -6.31 -26.31
CA GLU A 373 10.86 -6.20 -24.93
C GLU A 373 10.92 -7.54 -24.18
N ARG A 374 11.10 -7.50 -22.86
CA ARG A 374 11.06 -8.69 -22.01
C ARG A 374 9.62 -9.20 -21.92
N ARG A 375 9.33 -10.29 -22.64
CA ARG A 375 8.00 -10.90 -22.68
C ARG A 375 7.86 -12.03 -21.67
N VAL A 376 6.65 -12.18 -21.13
CA VAL A 376 6.21 -13.33 -20.34
C VAL A 376 4.91 -13.87 -20.93
N PHE A 377 4.62 -15.14 -20.68
CA PHE A 377 3.41 -15.80 -21.18
C PHE A 377 2.59 -16.41 -20.06
N LEU A 378 1.32 -16.04 -19.98
CA LEU A 378 0.36 -16.67 -19.07
C LEU A 378 -0.30 -17.87 -19.74
N VAL A 379 -0.26 -19.03 -19.10
CA VAL A 379 -0.97 -20.23 -19.52
C VAL A 379 -2.46 -20.08 -19.21
N LEU A 380 -3.28 -20.12 -20.27
CA LEU A 380 -4.74 -20.00 -20.19
C LEU A 380 -5.48 -21.30 -20.53
N THR A 381 -4.77 -22.38 -20.81
CA THR A 381 -5.41 -23.67 -21.09
C THR A 381 -5.96 -24.26 -19.79
N PRO A 382 -7.23 -24.70 -19.75
CA PRO A 382 -7.81 -25.30 -18.54
C PRO A 382 -6.99 -26.49 -18.05
N LEU A 383 -6.85 -26.62 -16.72
CA LEU A 383 -6.06 -27.69 -16.11
C LEU A 383 -6.55 -29.08 -16.56
N CYS A 384 -7.87 -29.29 -16.59
CA CYS A 384 -8.48 -30.56 -16.96
C CYS A 384 -8.22 -30.99 -18.41
N ASP A 385 -7.73 -30.12 -19.29
CA ASP A 385 -7.29 -30.49 -20.63
C ASP A 385 -5.79 -30.84 -20.68
N LEU A 386 -5.01 -30.34 -19.72
CA LEU A 386 -3.55 -30.51 -19.63
C LEU A 386 -3.12 -31.77 -18.87
N VAL A 387 -3.89 -32.19 -17.86
CA VAL A 387 -3.48 -33.26 -16.90
C VAL A 387 -4.16 -34.61 -17.10
N ARG A 388 -5.16 -34.71 -18.00
CA ARG A 388 -5.81 -35.99 -18.32
C ARG A 388 -4.83 -36.99 -18.94
N ASP A 389 -5.13 -38.29 -18.82
CA ASP A 389 -4.39 -39.35 -19.50
C ASP A 389 -5.25 -40.04 -20.60
N PRO A 390 -4.92 -39.88 -21.90
CA PRO A 390 -3.94 -38.94 -22.44
C PRO A 390 -4.44 -37.48 -22.36
N PRO A 391 -3.54 -36.48 -22.39
CA PRO A 391 -3.95 -35.07 -22.39
C PRO A 391 -4.84 -34.75 -23.58
N LYS A 392 -5.91 -33.99 -23.36
CA LYS A 392 -6.83 -33.58 -24.44
C LYS A 392 -6.27 -32.41 -25.24
N ALA A 393 -5.54 -31.51 -24.59
CA ALA A 393 -4.92 -30.38 -25.25
C ALA A 393 -3.83 -30.86 -26.21
N LYS A 394 -3.87 -30.41 -27.46
CA LYS A 394 -2.77 -30.62 -28.42
C LYS A 394 -1.71 -29.52 -28.32
N ARG A 395 -2.14 -28.34 -27.88
CA ARG A 395 -1.33 -27.12 -27.74
C ARG A 395 -1.80 -26.36 -26.52
N VAL A 396 -0.88 -25.66 -25.88
CA VAL A 396 -1.16 -24.72 -24.79
C VAL A 396 -1.48 -23.36 -25.37
N LEU A 397 -2.61 -22.79 -25.00
CA LEU A 397 -3.01 -21.40 -25.20
C LEU A 397 -2.26 -20.49 -24.22
N LEU A 398 -1.60 -19.46 -24.76
CA LEU A 398 -0.79 -18.51 -24.01
C LEU A 398 -1.28 -17.08 -24.28
N LEU A 399 -1.26 -16.24 -23.25
CA LEU A 399 -1.48 -14.80 -23.34
C LEU A 399 -0.14 -14.07 -23.14
N ALA A 400 0.25 -13.24 -24.11
CA ALA A 400 1.48 -12.47 -24.01
C ALA A 400 1.33 -11.30 -23.03
N GLY A 401 2.39 -11.04 -22.28
CA GLY A 401 2.53 -9.84 -21.47
C GLY A 401 3.95 -9.29 -21.55
N ILE A 402 4.09 -7.98 -21.37
CA ILE A 402 5.37 -7.30 -21.31
C ILE A 402 5.70 -7.04 -19.83
N PHE A 403 6.88 -7.47 -19.40
CA PHE A 403 7.41 -7.23 -18.06
C PHE A 403 8.15 -5.90 -18.01
N TYR A 404 7.78 -5.06 -17.06
CA TYR A 404 8.47 -3.81 -16.74
C TYR A 404 9.00 -3.87 -15.32
N ASP A 405 10.23 -3.41 -15.10
CA ASP A 405 10.79 -3.30 -13.75
C ASP A 405 9.90 -2.43 -12.87
N HIS A 406 9.82 -2.79 -11.58
CA HIS A 406 8.92 -2.09 -10.68
C HIS A 406 9.39 -0.65 -10.45
N GLY A 407 8.50 0.32 -10.70
CA GLY A 407 8.80 1.73 -10.53
C GLY A 407 7.61 2.62 -10.87
N ALA A 408 7.56 3.82 -10.31
CA ALA A 408 6.41 4.72 -10.45
C ALA A 408 6.11 5.10 -11.92
N LEU A 409 7.15 5.31 -12.74
CA LEU A 409 7.01 5.63 -14.16
C LEU A 409 6.45 4.45 -14.96
N ASN A 410 6.99 3.25 -14.74
CA ASN A 410 6.52 2.02 -15.39
C ASN A 410 5.09 1.69 -14.96
N PHE A 411 4.75 1.85 -13.68
CA PHE A 411 3.37 1.70 -13.21
C PHE A 411 2.42 2.66 -13.93
N LYS A 412 2.78 3.95 -14.06
CA LYS A 412 1.96 4.94 -14.78
C LYS A 412 1.75 4.55 -16.25
N ALA A 413 2.76 3.96 -16.90
CA ALA A 413 2.68 3.53 -18.29
C ALA A 413 1.70 2.36 -18.50
N VAL A 414 1.48 1.52 -17.48
CA VAL A 414 0.63 0.32 -17.57
C VAL A 414 -0.72 0.47 -16.88
N ALA A 415 -0.91 1.50 -16.04
CA ALA A 415 -2.09 1.68 -15.19
C ALA A 415 -3.43 1.72 -15.96
N ASN A 416 -3.43 2.23 -17.20
CA ASN A 416 -4.64 2.32 -18.04
C ASN A 416 -4.99 1.00 -18.75
N GLY A 417 -4.20 -0.06 -18.58
CA GLY A 417 -4.40 -1.36 -19.23
C GLY A 417 -4.62 -2.51 -18.26
N VAL A 418 -4.86 -3.70 -18.82
CA VAL A 418 -4.89 -4.94 -18.03
C VAL A 418 -3.47 -5.28 -17.61
N HIS A 419 -3.23 -5.33 -16.30
CA HIS A 419 -1.90 -5.59 -15.76
C HIS A 419 -1.96 -6.42 -14.48
N THR A 420 -0.86 -7.10 -14.19
CA THR A 420 -0.58 -7.74 -12.90
C THR A 420 0.43 -6.86 -12.15
N PRO A 421 0.09 -6.30 -10.98
CA PRO A 421 0.85 -5.21 -10.33
C PRO A 421 2.18 -5.63 -9.72
N VAL A 422 2.43 -6.93 -9.57
CA VAL A 422 3.67 -7.48 -9.01
C VAL A 422 3.91 -8.86 -9.61
N LEU A 423 5.13 -9.12 -10.07
CA LEU A 423 5.66 -10.42 -10.44
C LEU A 423 7.15 -10.43 -10.09
N ASP A 424 7.59 -11.48 -9.40
CA ASP A 424 9.00 -11.71 -9.11
C ASP A 424 9.51 -12.75 -10.10
N LEU A 425 10.50 -12.39 -10.92
CA LEU A 425 11.18 -13.34 -11.81
C LEU A 425 12.28 -14.08 -11.06
N ASN A 426 12.94 -13.41 -10.12
CA ASN A 426 13.86 -14.03 -9.15
C ASN A 426 13.86 -13.19 -7.85
N ALA A 427 14.80 -13.44 -6.94
CA ALA A 427 14.88 -12.74 -5.66
C ALA A 427 15.16 -11.23 -5.78
N GLU A 428 15.77 -10.79 -6.88
CA GLU A 428 16.23 -9.41 -7.09
C GLU A 428 15.37 -8.64 -8.12
N LEU A 429 14.69 -9.36 -9.01
CA LEU A 429 13.97 -8.80 -10.14
C LEU A 429 12.46 -8.88 -9.94
N ARG A 430 11.91 -7.78 -9.43
CA ARG A 430 10.47 -7.55 -9.24
C ARG A 430 9.95 -6.55 -10.27
N GLY A 431 8.79 -6.84 -10.86
CA GLY A 431 8.20 -6.00 -11.89
C GLY A 431 6.68 -6.05 -11.95
N ILE A 432 6.15 -5.42 -12.99
CA ILE A 432 4.73 -5.31 -13.33
C ILE A 432 4.56 -5.90 -14.73
N VAL A 433 3.51 -6.69 -14.94
CA VAL A 433 3.23 -7.27 -16.26
C VAL A 433 2.03 -6.55 -16.88
N LYS A 434 2.21 -5.97 -18.06
CA LYS A 434 1.10 -5.48 -18.89
C LYS A 434 0.67 -6.58 -19.86
N TRP A 435 -0.56 -7.03 -19.76
CA TRP A 435 -1.10 -8.08 -20.61
C TRP A 435 -1.66 -7.50 -21.90
N ASP A 436 -1.31 -8.11 -23.04
CA ASP A 436 -1.87 -7.75 -24.34
C ASP A 436 -2.99 -8.73 -24.70
N LEU A 437 -4.24 -8.31 -24.49
CA LEU A 437 -5.44 -9.10 -24.78
C LEU A 437 -5.60 -9.43 -26.28
N LYS A 438 -4.76 -8.89 -27.17
CA LYS A 438 -4.79 -9.18 -28.61
C LYS A 438 -3.64 -10.07 -29.06
N HIS A 439 -2.65 -10.31 -28.20
CA HIS A 439 -1.51 -11.15 -28.50
C HIS A 439 -1.65 -12.51 -27.79
N VAL A 440 -2.20 -13.45 -28.54
CA VAL A 440 -2.36 -14.84 -28.14
C VAL A 440 -1.39 -15.71 -28.93
N GLU A 441 -0.72 -16.61 -28.22
CA GLU A 441 0.15 -17.61 -28.81
C GLU A 441 -0.36 -19.02 -28.50
N THR A 442 0.05 -20.00 -29.30
CA THR A 442 -0.14 -21.40 -28.94
C THR A 442 1.16 -22.17 -29.13
N ILE A 443 1.48 -23.09 -28.23
CA ILE A 443 2.70 -23.91 -28.32
C ILE A 443 2.38 -25.40 -28.09
N GLY A 444 3.05 -26.29 -28.83
CA GLY A 444 2.91 -27.74 -28.67
C GLY A 444 3.70 -28.27 -27.46
N ASN A 445 3.35 -29.46 -26.98
CA ASN A 445 3.98 -30.06 -25.81
C ASN A 445 5.50 -30.22 -25.94
N ASP A 446 5.98 -30.75 -27.08
CA ASP A 446 7.40 -31.02 -27.29
C ASP A 446 8.24 -29.74 -27.27
N ALA A 447 7.80 -28.70 -27.99
CA ALA A 447 8.47 -27.42 -28.02
C ALA A 447 8.49 -26.74 -26.65
N LEU A 448 7.37 -26.79 -25.91
CA LEU A 448 7.29 -26.24 -24.57
C LEU A 448 8.17 -27.01 -23.58
N SER A 449 8.19 -28.33 -23.67
CA SER A 449 9.03 -29.19 -22.83
C SER A 449 10.51 -28.95 -23.07
N SER A 450 10.93 -28.71 -24.32
CA SER A 450 12.30 -28.31 -24.63
C SER A 450 12.67 -26.97 -24.01
N LEU A 451 11.79 -25.95 -24.10
CA LEU A 451 12.03 -24.63 -23.53
C LEU A 451 12.15 -24.66 -22.00
N LEU A 452 11.36 -25.50 -21.32
CA LEU A 452 11.32 -25.66 -19.86
C LEU A 452 12.24 -26.76 -19.32
N SER A 453 13.02 -27.41 -20.19
CA SER A 453 13.96 -28.45 -19.78
C SER A 453 15.09 -27.87 -18.92
N ALA A 454 15.87 -28.71 -18.25
CA ALA A 454 17.01 -28.26 -17.43
C ALA A 454 18.09 -27.51 -18.24
N GLU A 455 18.15 -27.73 -19.56
CA GLU A 455 19.05 -27.04 -20.50
C GLU A 455 18.31 -25.94 -21.29
N GLY A 456 17.00 -25.77 -21.07
CA GLY A 456 16.16 -24.80 -21.76
C GLY A 456 16.23 -23.43 -21.09
N PRO A 457 16.00 -22.34 -21.85
CA PRO A 457 16.19 -20.98 -21.34
C PRO A 457 15.01 -20.47 -20.50
N CYS A 458 13.93 -21.26 -20.37
CA CYS A 458 12.69 -20.82 -19.76
C CYS A 458 12.43 -21.52 -18.43
N PHE A 459 11.69 -20.83 -17.57
CA PHE A 459 11.21 -21.36 -16.30
C PHE A 459 9.81 -20.82 -15.99
N VAL A 460 9.21 -21.36 -14.94
CA VAL A 460 7.92 -20.91 -14.41
C VAL A 460 8.16 -20.10 -13.13
N PRO A 461 8.33 -18.76 -13.19
CA PRO A 461 8.53 -17.91 -12.02
C PRO A 461 7.38 -17.97 -11.01
N ALA A 462 6.13 -18.04 -11.49
CA ALA A 462 4.97 -18.01 -10.61
C ALA A 462 3.74 -18.63 -11.29
N ARG A 463 2.76 -19.03 -10.47
CA ARG A 463 1.43 -19.45 -10.89
C ARG A 463 0.38 -18.52 -10.31
N LEU A 464 -0.43 -17.87 -11.13
CA LEU A 464 -1.62 -17.15 -10.67
C LEU A 464 -2.61 -18.13 -10.04
N LYS A 465 -3.27 -17.72 -8.96
CA LYS A 465 -4.42 -18.47 -8.44
C LYS A 465 -5.49 -18.56 -9.52
N GLU A 466 -6.25 -19.65 -9.49
CA GLU A 466 -7.20 -20.00 -10.53
C GLU A 466 -8.20 -18.86 -10.82
N GLN A 467 -8.79 -18.26 -9.78
CA GLN A 467 -9.71 -17.12 -9.95
C GLN A 467 -9.08 -15.95 -10.70
N THR A 468 -7.81 -15.63 -10.41
CA THR A 468 -7.07 -14.55 -11.08
C THR A 468 -6.76 -14.89 -12.53
N ALA A 469 -6.34 -16.13 -12.81
CA ALA A 469 -6.08 -16.62 -14.16
C ALA A 469 -7.35 -16.64 -15.03
N ILE A 470 -8.46 -17.16 -14.50
CA ILE A 470 -9.77 -17.19 -15.18
C ILE A 470 -10.29 -15.77 -15.44
N SER A 471 -10.13 -14.84 -14.50
CA SER A 471 -10.49 -13.44 -14.72
C SER A 471 -9.74 -12.83 -15.92
N LEU A 472 -8.44 -13.11 -16.08
CA LEU A 472 -7.69 -12.67 -17.26
C LEU A 472 -8.16 -13.38 -18.55
N GLN A 473 -8.46 -14.68 -18.47
CA GLN A 473 -9.03 -15.44 -19.58
C GLN A 473 -10.37 -14.85 -20.05
N GLN A 474 -11.25 -14.47 -19.13
CA GLN A 474 -12.54 -13.84 -19.46
C GLN A 474 -12.36 -12.46 -20.12
N LYS A 475 -11.41 -11.65 -19.63
CA LYS A 475 -11.09 -10.36 -20.26
C LYS A 475 -10.57 -10.56 -21.69
N LEU A 476 -9.69 -11.55 -21.90
CA LEU A 476 -9.22 -11.92 -23.23
C LEU A 476 -10.37 -12.30 -24.16
N LEU A 477 -11.23 -13.23 -23.74
CA LEU A 477 -12.36 -13.69 -24.55
C LEU A 477 -13.36 -12.56 -24.84
N SER A 478 -13.57 -11.65 -23.88
CA SER A 478 -14.42 -10.48 -24.09
C SER A 478 -13.84 -9.48 -25.08
N ASP A 479 -12.52 -9.32 -25.17
CA ASP A 479 -11.88 -8.41 -26.13
C ASP A 479 -11.80 -9.04 -27.53
N LEU A 480 -11.43 -10.33 -27.61
CA LEU A 480 -11.40 -11.08 -28.87
C LEU A 480 -12.79 -11.33 -29.47
N GLY A 481 -13.80 -11.52 -28.63
CA GLY A 481 -15.17 -11.82 -29.04
C GLY A 481 -15.96 -10.62 -29.55
N ARG A 482 -15.36 -9.43 -29.60
CA ARG A 482 -16.04 -8.21 -30.10
C ARG A 482 -16.31 -8.35 -31.59
N VAL A 483 -17.59 -8.29 -31.96
CA VAL A 483 -18.01 -8.17 -33.34
C VAL A 483 -18.05 -6.68 -33.69
N GLY A 484 -17.46 -6.29 -34.83
CA GLY A 484 -17.52 -4.91 -35.30
C GLY A 484 -18.97 -4.50 -35.58
N GLU A 485 -19.51 -3.59 -34.79
CA GLU A 485 -20.82 -2.99 -35.05
C GLU A 485 -20.68 -1.82 -36.03
N LEU A 486 -21.73 -1.59 -36.82
CA LEU A 486 -21.86 -0.37 -37.62
C LEU A 486 -21.79 0.83 -36.68
N LYS A 487 -20.77 1.67 -36.83
CA LYS A 487 -20.66 2.92 -36.08
C LYS A 487 -21.92 3.74 -36.37
N THR A 488 -22.58 4.22 -35.31
CA THR A 488 -23.77 5.08 -35.44
C THR A 488 -23.42 6.29 -36.31
N MET A 489 -24.23 6.56 -37.33
CA MET A 489 -24.11 7.78 -38.11
C MET A 489 -24.29 9.00 -37.19
N PRO A 490 -23.56 10.10 -37.41
CA PRO A 490 -23.78 11.32 -36.65
C PRO A 490 -25.23 11.77 -36.80
N SER A 491 -25.84 12.19 -35.70
CA SER A 491 -27.19 12.75 -35.74
C SER A 491 -27.11 14.19 -36.24
N MET A 492 -27.90 14.52 -37.26
CA MET A 492 -27.91 15.87 -37.86
C MET A 492 -29.28 16.49 -37.63
N PHE A 493 -29.31 17.60 -36.91
CA PHE A 493 -30.54 18.31 -36.55
C PHE A 493 -30.60 19.63 -37.34
N PRO A 494 -31.64 19.86 -38.16
CA PRO A 494 -31.81 21.14 -38.83
C PRO A 494 -32.13 22.21 -37.78
N VAL A 495 -31.45 23.34 -37.86
CA VAL A 495 -31.68 24.49 -36.97
C VAL A 495 -31.95 25.74 -37.77
N ARG A 496 -32.87 26.56 -37.26
CA ARG A 496 -33.05 27.93 -37.74
C ARG A 496 -32.45 28.89 -36.73
N CYS A 497 -31.76 29.90 -37.22
CA CYS A 497 -31.07 30.87 -36.38
C CYS A 497 -31.49 32.27 -36.74
N VAL A 498 -31.99 33.00 -35.73
CA VAL A 498 -32.13 34.45 -35.78
C VAL A 498 -30.97 35.05 -35.02
N VAL A 499 -30.23 35.94 -35.68
CA VAL A 499 -29.06 36.58 -35.07
C VAL A 499 -29.46 37.96 -34.59
N TYR A 500 -29.19 38.25 -33.33
CA TYR A 500 -29.44 39.57 -32.73
C TYR A 500 -28.13 40.27 -32.35
N PHE A 501 -28.20 41.58 -32.20
CA PHE A 501 -27.18 42.39 -31.55
C PHE A 501 -27.85 43.44 -30.67
N THR A 502 -27.09 44.02 -29.75
CA THR A 502 -27.58 45.16 -28.95
C THR A 502 -27.14 46.46 -29.61
N ASN A 503 -28.08 47.35 -29.94
CA ASN A 503 -27.76 48.63 -30.59
C ASN A 503 -27.20 49.67 -29.60
N SER A 504 -26.84 50.84 -30.12
CA SER A 504 -26.29 51.97 -29.37
C SER A 504 -27.27 52.52 -28.32
N HIS A 505 -28.57 52.32 -28.53
CA HIS A 505 -29.67 52.65 -27.61
C HIS A 505 -29.96 51.56 -26.57
N ARG A 506 -29.17 50.47 -26.53
CA ARG A 506 -29.32 49.32 -25.61
C ARG A 506 -30.54 48.46 -25.88
N GLU A 507 -31.07 48.52 -27.10
CA GLU A 507 -32.19 47.70 -27.56
C GLU A 507 -31.67 46.44 -28.28
N LEU A 508 -32.38 45.33 -28.12
CA LEU A 508 -32.08 44.10 -28.84
C LEU A 508 -32.69 44.19 -30.25
N VAL A 509 -31.85 44.12 -31.27
CA VAL A 509 -32.24 44.27 -32.68
C VAL A 509 -31.88 43.00 -33.45
N PRO A 510 -32.82 42.38 -34.18
CA PRO A 510 -32.49 41.27 -35.09
C PRO A 510 -31.75 41.79 -36.32
N LEU A 511 -30.75 41.05 -36.78
CA LEU A 511 -30.20 41.24 -38.12
C LEU A 511 -31.28 40.92 -39.15
N ALA A 512 -31.29 41.63 -40.28
CA ALA A 512 -32.21 41.34 -41.40
C ALA A 512 -31.76 40.11 -42.22
N THR A 513 -31.35 39.05 -41.51
CA THR A 513 -30.95 37.76 -42.07
C THR A 513 -31.35 36.64 -41.12
N ASN A 514 -31.90 35.57 -41.68
CA ASN A 514 -32.05 34.30 -40.98
C ASN A 514 -30.98 33.34 -41.50
N LEU A 515 -30.46 32.48 -40.62
CA LEU A 515 -29.50 31.46 -41.00
C LEU A 515 -30.14 30.10 -40.77
N ASP A 516 -30.38 29.36 -41.86
CA ASP A 516 -30.64 27.93 -41.75
C ASP A 516 -29.30 27.20 -41.56
N GLY A 517 -29.28 26.13 -40.78
CA GLY A 517 -28.06 25.40 -40.46
C GLY A 517 -28.32 23.97 -40.00
N VAL A 518 -27.24 23.32 -39.60
CA VAL A 518 -27.25 21.97 -39.05
C VAL A 518 -26.43 21.92 -37.76
N LEU A 519 -27.01 21.30 -36.74
CA LEU A 519 -26.33 20.88 -35.53
C LEU A 519 -26.01 19.40 -35.64
N VAL A 520 -24.72 19.07 -35.71
CA VAL A 520 -24.23 17.68 -35.79
C VAL A 520 -23.90 17.19 -34.39
N GLY A 521 -24.59 16.14 -33.93
CA GLY A 521 -24.38 15.48 -32.65
C GLY A 521 -23.38 14.32 -32.74
N GLU A 522 -22.21 14.51 -32.13
CA GLU A 522 -21.16 13.49 -31.91
C GLU A 522 -20.64 13.59 -30.45
N SER A 523 -19.44 13.07 -30.15
CA SER A 523 -18.76 13.29 -28.85
C SER A 523 -18.55 14.78 -28.51
N SER A 524 -18.63 15.66 -29.51
CA SER A 524 -18.71 17.12 -29.42
C SER A 524 -19.67 17.64 -30.50
N ASN A 525 -20.61 18.52 -30.16
CA ASN A 525 -21.56 19.01 -31.16
C ASN A 525 -20.91 20.08 -32.04
N ARG A 526 -21.28 20.11 -33.32
CA ARG A 526 -20.81 21.12 -34.28
C ARG A 526 -21.98 21.83 -34.92
N LEU A 527 -21.95 23.15 -34.92
CA LEU A 527 -22.96 23.99 -35.56
C LEU A 527 -22.38 24.62 -36.83
N ALA A 528 -23.04 24.41 -37.96
CA ALA A 528 -22.72 25.09 -39.22
C ALA A 528 -23.98 25.68 -39.85
N PHE A 529 -23.86 26.85 -40.45
CA PHE A 529 -24.93 27.52 -41.20
C PHE A 529 -24.75 27.30 -42.70
N ASP A 530 -25.85 27.35 -43.46
CA ASP A 530 -25.82 27.21 -44.91
C ASP A 530 -25.01 28.36 -45.54
N ALA A 531 -23.99 27.99 -46.31
CA ALA A 531 -23.10 28.91 -47.01
C ALA A 531 -23.84 29.87 -47.95
N ALA A 532 -25.05 29.53 -48.41
CA ALA A 532 -25.90 30.43 -49.19
C ALA A 532 -26.22 31.74 -48.44
N HIS A 533 -26.28 31.72 -47.11
CA HIS A 533 -26.55 32.91 -46.29
C HIS A 533 -25.31 33.77 -46.02
N ARG A 534 -24.10 33.26 -46.30
CA ARG A 534 -22.83 33.90 -45.92
C ARG A 534 -22.72 35.35 -46.38
N PHE A 535 -23.05 35.63 -47.64
CA PHE A 535 -22.93 36.99 -48.19
C PHE A 535 -23.91 37.96 -47.54
N ASN A 536 -25.17 37.54 -47.35
CA ASN A 536 -26.18 38.37 -46.70
C ASN A 536 -25.82 38.62 -45.23
N PHE A 537 -25.39 37.58 -44.52
CA PHE A 537 -24.92 37.69 -43.14
C PHE A 537 -23.77 38.69 -43.01
N MET A 538 -22.74 38.61 -43.87
CA MET A 538 -21.65 39.58 -43.86
C MET A 538 -22.11 41.02 -44.10
N LYS A 539 -23.05 41.22 -45.02
CA LYS A 539 -23.61 42.54 -45.33
C LYS A 539 -24.36 43.11 -44.11
N GLU A 540 -25.21 42.32 -43.48
CA GLU A 540 -26.00 42.76 -42.32
C GLU A 540 -25.12 42.98 -41.08
N VAL A 541 -24.11 42.14 -40.84
CA VAL A 541 -23.13 42.37 -39.76
C VAL A 541 -22.34 43.67 -39.99
N ARG A 542 -21.94 43.98 -41.23
CA ARG A 542 -21.28 45.27 -41.57
C ARG A 542 -22.17 46.47 -41.29
N ALA A 543 -23.47 46.36 -41.60
CA ALA A 543 -24.43 47.42 -41.30
C ALA A 543 -24.61 47.58 -39.77
N ALA A 544 -24.71 46.46 -39.04
CA ALA A 544 -24.87 46.46 -37.59
C ALA A 544 -23.68 47.09 -36.83
N ILE A 545 -22.45 46.99 -37.33
CA ILE A 545 -21.25 47.60 -36.71
C ILE A 545 -21.40 49.12 -36.52
N ALA A 546 -22.16 49.80 -37.39
CA ALA A 546 -22.38 51.24 -37.29
C ALA A 546 -23.28 51.65 -36.12
N ASP A 547 -24.15 50.75 -35.67
CA ASP A 547 -25.16 51.02 -34.63
C ASP A 547 -25.04 50.07 -33.42
N VAL A 548 -24.03 49.19 -33.36
CA VAL A 548 -23.84 48.28 -32.23
C VAL A 548 -23.36 49.01 -30.97
N TYR A 549 -23.76 48.52 -29.80
CA TYR A 549 -23.22 48.96 -28.52
C TYR A 549 -21.69 48.81 -28.48
N GLU A 550 -20.98 49.83 -27.99
CA GLU A 550 -19.53 49.99 -28.17
C GLU A 550 -18.71 48.76 -27.71
N THR A 551 -19.08 48.14 -26.60
CA THR A 551 -18.35 46.96 -26.05
C THR A 551 -18.49 45.69 -26.89
N SER A 552 -19.43 45.64 -27.84
CA SER A 552 -19.63 44.50 -28.74
C SER A 552 -18.99 44.71 -30.12
N ARG A 553 -18.54 45.92 -30.46
CA ARG A 553 -18.01 46.27 -31.80
C ARG A 553 -16.87 45.35 -32.25
N ALA A 554 -15.86 45.15 -31.40
CA ALA A 554 -14.70 44.31 -31.73
C ALA A 554 -15.09 42.84 -32.01
N LYS A 555 -16.13 42.31 -31.35
CA LYS A 555 -16.61 40.94 -31.57
C LYS A 555 -17.31 40.80 -32.93
N LEU A 556 -18.10 41.81 -33.33
CA LEU A 556 -18.74 41.85 -34.65
C LEU A 556 -17.72 42.00 -35.77
N GLU A 557 -16.70 42.86 -35.60
CA GLU A 557 -15.59 42.98 -36.55
C GLU A 557 -14.84 41.65 -36.70
N SER A 558 -14.56 40.96 -35.60
CA SER A 558 -13.93 39.64 -35.60
C SER A 558 -14.76 38.57 -36.32
N THR A 559 -16.09 38.72 -36.36
CA THR A 559 -16.99 37.81 -37.10
C THR A 559 -16.77 37.89 -38.61
N LEU A 560 -16.31 39.03 -39.13
CA LEU A 560 -16.07 39.25 -40.57
C LEU A 560 -14.71 38.71 -41.04
N ALA A 561 -13.88 38.20 -40.12
CA ALA A 561 -12.61 37.57 -40.48
C ALA A 561 -12.85 36.34 -41.38
N PRO A 562 -12.00 36.08 -42.39
CA PRO A 562 -12.15 34.93 -43.27
C PRO A 562 -12.26 33.59 -42.54
N SER A 563 -11.48 33.40 -41.47
CA SER A 563 -11.50 32.20 -40.61
C SER A 563 -12.81 32.04 -39.84
N ALA A 564 -13.36 33.15 -39.34
CA ALA A 564 -14.64 33.15 -38.61
C ALA A 564 -15.81 32.77 -39.53
N LEU A 565 -15.82 33.33 -40.74
CA LEU A 565 -16.83 33.02 -41.75
C LEU A 565 -16.70 31.57 -42.25
N ASP A 566 -15.48 31.06 -42.41
CA ASP A 566 -15.28 29.67 -42.79
C ASP A 566 -15.72 28.69 -41.68
N ALA A 567 -15.49 29.05 -40.42
CA ALA A 567 -16.00 28.27 -39.29
C ALA A 567 -17.53 28.26 -39.21
N LEU A 568 -18.17 29.41 -39.40
CA LEU A 568 -19.63 29.51 -39.32
C LEU A 568 -20.36 28.81 -40.49
N PHE A 569 -19.78 28.81 -41.70
CA PHE A 569 -20.49 28.40 -42.92
C PHE A 569 -19.90 27.18 -43.64
N THR A 570 -18.73 26.69 -43.23
CA THR A 570 -18.05 25.55 -43.89
C THR A 570 -17.71 24.44 -42.90
N THR A 571 -16.84 24.72 -41.94
CA THR A 571 -16.27 23.68 -41.06
C THR A 571 -17.12 23.42 -39.81
N GLY A 572 -17.93 24.40 -39.40
CA GLY A 572 -18.76 24.35 -38.20
C GLY A 572 -17.99 24.74 -36.93
N VAL A 573 -18.67 25.46 -36.04
CA VAL A 573 -18.17 25.86 -34.72
C VAL A 573 -18.49 24.80 -33.68
N ASP A 574 -17.53 24.51 -32.81
CA ASP A 574 -17.74 23.60 -31.70
C ASP A 574 -18.72 24.22 -30.71
N TYR A 575 -19.76 23.46 -30.38
CA TYR A 575 -20.80 23.86 -29.45
C TYR A 575 -21.07 22.72 -28.48
N LYS A 576 -21.25 23.06 -27.20
CA LYS A 576 -21.75 22.10 -26.21
C LYS A 576 -23.20 22.44 -25.95
N SER A 577 -24.12 21.61 -26.46
CA SER A 577 -25.55 21.81 -26.26
C SER A 577 -25.86 21.89 -24.77
N ASP A 578 -26.42 23.02 -24.37
CA ASP A 578 -26.78 23.34 -23.00
C ASP A 578 -27.90 24.39 -23.07
N VAL A 579 -28.82 24.34 -22.11
CA VAL A 579 -29.91 25.31 -21.95
C VAL A 579 -29.35 26.70 -21.65
N LYS A 580 -28.15 26.79 -21.06
CA LYS A 580 -27.47 28.06 -20.78
C LYS A 580 -26.74 28.61 -22.01
N PRO A 581 -26.79 29.94 -22.27
CA PRO A 581 -26.04 30.57 -23.35
C PRO A 581 -24.54 30.24 -23.31
N LYS A 582 -24.00 29.71 -24.41
CA LYS A 582 -22.57 29.38 -24.52
C LYS A 582 -21.84 30.37 -25.41
N PRO A 583 -20.55 30.67 -25.15
CA PRO A 583 -19.76 31.50 -26.05
C PRO A 583 -19.68 30.84 -27.44
N CYS A 584 -19.99 31.61 -28.48
CA CYS A 584 -19.71 31.26 -29.86
C CYS A 584 -18.25 31.63 -30.13
N LYS A 585 -17.38 30.61 -30.19
CA LYS A 585 -15.96 30.79 -30.45
C LYS A 585 -15.63 30.33 -31.86
N VAL A 586 -14.87 31.14 -32.58
CA VAL A 586 -14.34 30.84 -33.91
C VAL A 586 -12.81 30.77 -33.88
N PRO A 587 -12.16 30.13 -34.88
CA PRO A 587 -10.72 30.01 -34.94
C PRO A 587 -9.99 31.38 -34.94
N GLY A 588 -8.98 31.51 -34.07
CA GLY A 588 -8.08 32.65 -33.93
C GLY A 588 -6.95 32.33 -32.93
N ASP A 589 -6.20 33.33 -32.47
CA ASP A 589 -5.05 33.12 -31.57
C ASP A 589 -5.47 32.55 -30.20
N GLY A 590 -4.77 31.51 -29.72
CA GLY A 590 -5.03 30.87 -28.42
C GLY A 590 -6.33 30.05 -28.38
N ASP A 591 -7.19 30.30 -27.39
CA ASP A 591 -8.44 29.55 -27.11
C ASP A 591 -9.62 29.92 -28.04
N GLY A 592 -9.34 30.46 -29.23
CA GLY A 592 -10.32 30.98 -30.18
C GLY A 592 -10.90 32.34 -29.80
N VAL A 593 -11.51 33.02 -30.78
CA VAL A 593 -12.10 34.36 -30.61
C VAL A 593 -13.59 34.23 -30.34
N GLU A 594 -14.05 34.78 -29.20
CA GLU A 594 -15.48 34.85 -28.88
C GLU A 594 -16.16 35.96 -29.69
N ILE A 595 -17.00 35.57 -30.65
CA ILE A 595 -17.76 36.50 -31.50
C ILE A 595 -19.18 36.77 -30.98
N GLY A 596 -19.65 35.94 -30.06
CA GLY A 596 -21.06 35.92 -29.70
C GLY A 596 -21.43 34.92 -28.61
N ARG A 597 -22.73 34.73 -28.45
CA ARG A 597 -23.32 33.65 -27.64
C ARG A 597 -24.30 32.85 -28.49
N ILE A 598 -24.30 31.53 -28.30
CA ILE A 598 -25.26 30.59 -28.88
C ILE A 598 -26.29 30.26 -27.81
N ILE A 599 -27.56 30.40 -28.18
CA ILE A 599 -28.74 30.20 -27.34
C ILE A 599 -29.64 29.22 -28.09
N ILE A 600 -30.13 28.17 -27.44
CA ILE A 600 -30.90 27.11 -28.10
C ILE A 600 -32.26 26.93 -27.45
N ASN A 601 -33.31 26.88 -28.28
CA ASN A 601 -34.71 26.59 -27.90
C ASN A 601 -35.32 27.51 -26.83
N VAL A 602 -34.71 28.67 -26.58
CA VAL A 602 -35.21 29.72 -25.68
C VAL A 602 -34.98 31.08 -26.33
N SER A 603 -35.82 32.07 -25.99
CA SER A 603 -35.64 33.44 -26.48
C SER A 603 -34.36 34.07 -25.91
N VAL A 604 -33.81 35.05 -26.61
CA VAL A 604 -32.63 35.78 -26.12
C VAL A 604 -32.94 36.48 -24.80
N GLU A 605 -34.16 37.00 -24.67
CA GLU A 605 -34.63 37.71 -23.50
C GLU A 605 -34.74 36.82 -22.27
N ASP A 606 -35.22 35.59 -22.44
CA ASP A 606 -35.34 34.62 -21.34
C ASP A 606 -33.98 34.06 -20.94
N ALA A 607 -33.08 33.86 -21.90
CA ALA A 607 -31.76 33.29 -21.66
C ALA A 607 -30.78 34.28 -21.03
N LEU A 608 -30.95 35.58 -21.33
CA LEU A 608 -30.15 36.69 -20.82
C LEU A 608 -31.10 37.81 -20.34
N PRO A 609 -31.76 37.69 -19.18
CA PRO A 609 -32.79 38.64 -18.75
C PRO A 609 -32.26 40.04 -18.43
N ASP A 610 -30.99 40.15 -18.02
CA ASP A 610 -30.35 41.42 -17.73
C ASP A 610 -29.78 42.07 -19.00
N ILE A 611 -30.17 43.32 -19.26
CA ILE A 611 -29.68 44.14 -20.37
C ILE A 611 -28.14 44.25 -20.34
N GLY A 612 -27.53 44.31 -19.15
CA GLY A 612 -26.08 44.36 -19.00
C GLY A 612 -25.36 43.14 -19.58
N GLN A 613 -26.00 41.97 -19.55
CA GLN A 613 -25.45 40.73 -20.10
C GLN A 613 -25.45 40.71 -21.64
N ARG A 614 -26.34 41.49 -22.28
CA ARG A 614 -26.49 41.56 -23.74
C ARG A 614 -25.52 42.57 -24.38
N GLN A 615 -25.23 43.67 -23.67
CA GLN A 615 -24.44 44.81 -24.15
C GLN A 615 -22.98 44.45 -24.56
N GLY A 616 -22.38 43.43 -23.94
CA GLY A 616 -21.02 42.95 -24.24
C GLY A 616 -20.95 41.57 -24.91
N ALA A 617 -22.09 41.00 -25.29
CA ALA A 617 -22.16 39.62 -25.76
C ALA A 617 -21.66 39.42 -27.19
N GLY A 618 -21.58 40.48 -28.01
CA GLY A 618 -21.36 40.36 -29.45
C GLY A 618 -22.65 39.98 -30.18
N LEU A 619 -22.57 39.03 -31.12
CA LEU A 619 -23.75 38.48 -31.78
C LEU A 619 -24.45 37.44 -30.91
N LEU A 620 -25.78 37.46 -30.88
CA LEU A 620 -26.60 36.52 -30.12
C LEU A 620 -27.31 35.61 -31.13
N PHE A 621 -26.82 34.38 -31.26
CA PHE A 621 -27.36 33.36 -32.17
C PHE A 621 -28.48 32.60 -31.45
N ALA A 622 -29.73 32.96 -31.71
CA ALA A 622 -30.90 32.28 -31.18
C ALA A 622 -31.30 31.15 -32.14
N LEU A 623 -30.95 29.92 -31.76
CA LEU A 623 -31.25 28.69 -32.47
C LEU A 623 -32.60 28.14 -32.05
N ASP A 624 -33.42 27.80 -33.03
CA ASP A 624 -34.63 27.02 -32.88
C ASP A 624 -34.44 25.68 -33.59
N GLU A 625 -34.41 24.60 -32.81
CA GLU A 625 -34.50 23.24 -33.33
C GLU A 625 -35.95 23.02 -33.76
N THR A 626 -36.29 23.41 -35.00
CA THR A 626 -37.57 22.99 -35.57
C THR A 626 -37.61 21.46 -35.53
N PRO A 627 -38.58 20.83 -34.85
CA PRO A 627 -38.80 19.40 -35.02
C PRO A 627 -39.07 19.20 -36.50
N ALA A 628 -38.39 18.22 -37.09
CA ALA A 628 -38.85 17.67 -38.36
C ALA A 628 -40.21 17.03 -38.09
N ASN A 629 -41.28 17.83 -38.12
CA ASN A 629 -42.63 17.31 -38.22
C ASN A 629 -42.67 16.52 -39.53
N GLY A 630 -42.96 15.22 -39.40
CA GLY A 630 -43.59 14.47 -40.48
C GLY A 630 -44.93 15.09 -40.86
#